data_AF-A0AAU4UKI8-F1
#
_entry.id   AF-A0AAU4UKI8-F1
#
_cell.length_a   1.000
_cell.length_b   1.000
_cell.length_c   1.000
_cell.angle_alpha   90.00
_cell.angle_beta   90.00
_cell.angle_gamma   90.00
#
_symmetry.space_group_name_H-M   'P 1'
#
loop_
_entity.id
_entity.type
_entity.pdbx_description
1 polymer ?
#
loop_
_entity_poly.entity_id
_entity_poly.type
_entity_poly.pdbx_seq_one_letter_code
_entity_poly.pdbx_strand_id
1 'polypeptide(L)'
;MTTAVDEQTRSVEEELDAEYAGAGWWGSLYRAPRQRRWYRLIPNEEISGEQRADLVAWQTRPRRRELVPVVKGERGEQRQFGGRWYQVVSYETDARRSLADTLDAPDPARRVAALAAVLRAYPGWREAIGPGLVPLPADIVLPGDRRPLLLPLPPWGAPSLTQLADAPARIAHLTPEAARGLPPRDRDPGLHALAVAARRCFENLPDGDTWRLLQRAACAAVFTDEQREGRLPSWMRRVEPVRGARERLRDLTGPHGTRWGDTDAGHLADALDEARHAMDPVAAVRSLRAAGSPRPAVGLAQAALVDRPSYELLLLAAEIARQDLGEPLEALSLLERAVQADPRRSEAYAAQLSIIGGLWQVVQGGLAQATDGSFAQRLNETARAAFQRLPADQQREHAHEMARCLIGQGAYAEANVHVHTWLHDDGKTLMWWRFDLMLDYAETFLLLGRRDAAAQVAEQVRAGLRRLRENREMNADEIHGHGMRLASFDRRLLEGDG
;
A
#
# COMPACT_ATOMS: atom_id res chain seq x y z
N MET A 1 28.28 -2.41 -27.02
CA MET A 1 29.64 -2.95 -26.83
C MET A 1 29.61 -3.71 -25.51
N THR A 2 29.76 -5.02 -25.54
CA THR A 2 29.94 -5.84 -24.33
C THR A 2 31.34 -5.56 -23.78
N THR A 3 31.46 -5.32 -22.48
CA THR A 3 32.77 -5.14 -21.85
C THR A 3 33.44 -6.51 -21.65
N ALA A 4 34.76 -6.55 -21.49
CA ALA A 4 35.48 -7.81 -21.23
C ALA A 4 34.97 -8.55 -19.96
N VAL A 5 34.40 -7.81 -19.00
CA VAL A 5 33.75 -8.35 -17.80
C VAL A 5 32.43 -9.05 -18.14
N ASP A 6 31.67 -8.53 -19.10
CA ASP A 6 30.42 -9.14 -19.57
C ASP A 6 30.68 -10.43 -20.34
N GLU A 7 31.76 -10.46 -21.14
CA GLU A 7 32.18 -11.67 -21.88
C GLU A 7 32.67 -12.77 -20.94
N GLN A 8 33.43 -12.41 -19.89
CA GLN A 8 33.87 -13.36 -18.87
C GLN A 8 32.69 -13.90 -18.05
N THR A 9 31.75 -13.04 -17.66
CA THR A 9 30.55 -13.46 -16.94
C THR A 9 29.73 -14.47 -17.76
N ARG A 10 29.52 -14.18 -19.06
CA ARG A 10 28.79 -15.08 -19.96
C ARG A 10 29.49 -16.43 -20.13
N SER A 11 30.82 -16.47 -20.25
CA SER A 11 31.59 -17.73 -20.31
C SER A 11 31.36 -18.59 -19.06
N VAL A 12 31.37 -17.96 -17.88
CA VAL A 12 31.13 -18.65 -16.61
C VAL A 12 29.69 -19.17 -16.52
N GLU A 13 28.70 -18.40 -16.96
CA GLU A 13 27.29 -18.81 -16.98
C GLU A 13 27.06 -20.06 -17.85
N GLU A 14 27.67 -20.09 -19.04
CA GLU A 14 27.59 -21.22 -19.97
C GLU A 14 28.28 -22.47 -19.42
N GLU A 15 29.50 -22.33 -18.89
CA GLU A 15 30.27 -23.46 -18.34
C GLU A 15 29.66 -24.05 -17.06
N LEU A 16 28.99 -23.22 -16.25
CA LEU A 16 28.38 -23.62 -14.98
C LEU A 16 26.90 -24.04 -15.11
N ASP A 17 26.28 -23.83 -16.27
CA ASP A 17 24.81 -23.90 -16.48
C ASP A 17 24.06 -23.12 -15.38
N ALA A 18 24.48 -21.88 -15.15
CA ALA A 18 24.01 -21.01 -14.09
C ALA A 18 23.85 -19.56 -14.58
N GLU A 19 23.06 -18.77 -13.86
CA GLU A 19 22.82 -17.36 -14.14
C GLU A 19 23.52 -16.50 -13.09
N TYR A 20 24.18 -15.42 -13.50
CA TYR A 20 24.78 -14.46 -12.60
C TYR A 20 23.72 -13.75 -11.75
N ALA A 21 23.91 -13.78 -10.43
CA ALA A 21 22.96 -13.24 -9.45
C ALA A 21 23.48 -11.97 -8.75
N GLY A 22 24.72 -11.55 -9.02
CA GLY A 22 25.33 -10.34 -8.48
C GLY A 22 26.63 -10.56 -7.73
N ALA A 23 27.24 -9.46 -7.30
CA ALA A 23 28.46 -9.47 -6.50
C ALA A 23 28.12 -9.74 -5.03
N GLY A 24 28.76 -10.76 -4.44
CA GLY A 24 28.75 -10.98 -3.00
C GLY A 24 29.82 -10.14 -2.31
N TRP A 25 29.83 -10.18 -0.97
CA TRP A 25 30.88 -9.49 -0.20
C TRP A 25 32.29 -9.92 -0.62
N TRP A 26 32.46 -11.23 -0.85
CA TRP A 26 33.62 -11.81 -1.52
C TRP A 26 33.16 -12.67 -2.70
N GLY A 27 33.83 -12.54 -3.83
CA GLY A 27 33.48 -13.23 -5.07
C GLY A 27 32.15 -12.81 -5.71
N SER A 28 31.80 -13.53 -6.77
CA SER A 28 30.57 -13.38 -7.56
C SER A 28 29.63 -14.55 -7.32
N LEU A 29 28.32 -14.29 -7.33
CA LEU A 29 27.29 -15.29 -7.09
C LEU A 29 26.56 -15.68 -8.37
N TYR A 30 26.32 -16.97 -8.51
CA TYR A 30 25.61 -17.58 -9.62
C TYR A 30 24.54 -18.52 -9.08
N ARG A 31 23.37 -18.54 -9.72
CA ARG A 31 22.26 -19.44 -9.36
C ARG A 31 22.02 -20.45 -10.47
N ALA A 32 21.85 -21.71 -10.10
CA ALA A 32 21.49 -22.79 -11.00
C ALA A 32 20.15 -23.40 -10.56
N PRO A 33 19.00 -22.81 -10.94
CA PRO A 33 17.68 -23.20 -10.42
C PRO A 33 17.32 -24.65 -10.75
N ARG A 34 17.74 -25.15 -11.92
CA ARG A 34 17.51 -26.54 -12.35
C ARG A 34 18.19 -27.56 -11.43
N GLN A 35 19.34 -27.18 -10.88
CA GLN A 35 20.16 -28.02 -10.01
C GLN A 35 19.85 -27.80 -8.52
N ARG A 36 18.98 -26.83 -8.18
CA ARG A 36 18.72 -26.37 -6.79
C ARG A 36 20.02 -25.95 -6.08
N ARG A 37 20.86 -25.22 -6.80
CA ARG A 37 22.19 -24.82 -6.34
C ARG A 37 22.43 -23.32 -6.52
N TRP A 38 23.25 -22.80 -5.62
CA TRP A 38 23.90 -21.51 -5.76
C TRP A 38 25.40 -21.72 -5.66
N TYR A 39 26.14 -20.97 -6.45
CA TYR A 39 27.60 -21.03 -6.52
C TYR A 39 28.16 -19.66 -6.19
N ARG A 40 29.19 -19.63 -5.36
CA ARG A 40 30.05 -18.46 -5.19
C ARG A 40 31.40 -18.77 -5.80
N LEU A 41 31.84 -17.90 -6.69
CA LEU A 41 33.15 -17.97 -7.32
C LEU A 41 34.01 -16.83 -6.80
N ILE A 42 35.04 -17.18 -6.04
CA ILE A 42 36.01 -16.23 -5.51
C ILE A 42 37.30 -16.41 -6.33
N PRO A 43 37.74 -15.41 -7.10
CA PRO A 43 39.00 -15.54 -7.85
C PRO A 43 40.17 -15.86 -6.92
N ASN A 44 41.07 -16.72 -7.35
CA ASN A 44 42.16 -17.22 -6.50
C ASN A 44 43.14 -16.11 -6.06
N GLU A 45 43.29 -15.07 -6.89
CA GLU A 45 44.04 -13.86 -6.56
C GLU A 45 43.35 -12.99 -5.50
N GLU A 46 42.06 -13.20 -5.21
CA GLU A 46 41.35 -12.44 -4.18
C GLU A 46 41.63 -12.93 -2.75
N ILE A 47 42.05 -14.19 -2.60
CA ILE A 47 42.18 -14.84 -1.29
C ILE A 47 43.58 -15.39 -1.03
N SER A 48 44.07 -15.14 0.19
CA SER A 48 45.34 -15.68 0.69
C SER A 48 45.26 -17.19 0.94
N GLY A 49 46.43 -17.84 1.11
CA GLY A 49 46.48 -19.25 1.49
C GLY A 49 45.80 -19.53 2.84
N GLU A 50 45.89 -18.60 3.79
CA GLU A 50 45.24 -18.69 5.09
C GLU A 50 43.71 -18.60 4.96
N GLN A 51 43.20 -17.65 4.17
CA GLN A 51 41.77 -17.51 3.90
C GLN A 51 41.20 -18.74 3.17
N ARG A 52 41.98 -19.38 2.28
CA ARG A 52 41.58 -20.66 1.65
C ARG A 52 41.46 -21.77 2.69
N ALA A 53 42.41 -21.91 3.59
CA ALA A 53 42.36 -22.92 4.64
C ALA A 53 41.17 -22.69 5.59
N ASP A 54 40.92 -21.42 5.97
CA ASP A 54 39.77 -21.03 6.79
C ASP A 54 38.44 -21.28 6.06
N LEU A 55 38.36 -21.01 4.75
CA LEU A 55 37.18 -21.35 3.94
C LEU A 55 36.88 -22.85 3.98
N VAL A 56 37.88 -23.69 3.75
CA VAL A 56 37.73 -25.15 3.78
C VAL A 56 37.26 -25.61 5.16
N ALA A 57 37.88 -25.10 6.23
CA ALA A 57 37.46 -25.38 7.60
C ALA A 57 36.01 -24.94 7.84
N TRP A 58 35.63 -23.76 7.36
CA TRP A 58 34.28 -23.22 7.49
C TRP A 58 33.23 -24.09 6.80
N GLN A 59 33.52 -24.55 5.59
CA GLN A 59 32.63 -25.41 4.82
C GLN A 59 32.35 -26.72 5.56
N THR A 60 33.26 -27.19 6.43
CA THR A 60 33.08 -28.40 7.23
C THR A 60 32.22 -28.23 8.49
N ARG A 61 31.85 -27.00 8.85
CA ARG A 61 31.04 -26.73 10.06
C ARG A 61 29.67 -27.40 10.02
N PRO A 62 29.08 -27.72 11.20
CA PRO A 62 27.73 -28.24 11.30
C PRO A 62 26.71 -27.32 10.62
N ARG A 63 25.65 -27.93 10.08
CA ARG A 63 24.52 -27.20 9.52
C ARG A 63 23.88 -26.34 10.60
N ARG A 64 23.52 -25.11 10.23
CA ARG A 64 22.77 -24.16 11.06
C ARG A 64 21.48 -23.79 10.33
N ARG A 65 20.42 -23.50 11.07
CA ARG A 65 19.08 -23.31 10.49
C ARG A 65 18.98 -22.00 9.72
N GLU A 66 19.79 -21.03 10.09
CA GLU A 66 19.77 -19.65 9.60
C GLU A 66 20.61 -19.48 8.32
N LEU A 67 21.42 -20.47 7.97
CA LEU A 67 22.40 -20.42 6.87
C LEU A 67 22.06 -21.47 5.80
N VAL A 68 22.35 -21.16 4.55
CA VAL A 68 22.24 -22.14 3.47
C VAL A 68 23.33 -23.21 3.63
N PRO A 69 22.98 -24.51 3.59
CA PRO A 69 23.97 -25.57 3.72
C PRO A 69 24.94 -25.60 2.54
N VAL A 70 26.23 -25.72 2.85
CA VAL A 70 27.29 -25.97 1.86
C VAL A 70 27.27 -27.43 1.43
N VAL A 71 27.34 -27.68 0.12
CA VAL A 71 27.39 -29.03 -0.47
C VAL A 71 28.68 -29.74 -0.06
N LYS A 72 28.55 -30.94 0.53
CA LYS A 72 29.69 -31.68 1.10
C LYS A 72 30.71 -32.16 0.07
N GLY A 73 30.24 -32.51 -1.14
CA GLY A 73 31.06 -33.11 -2.21
C GLY A 73 31.88 -32.13 -3.04
N GLU A 74 31.66 -30.83 -2.88
CA GLU A 74 32.29 -29.76 -3.68
C GLU A 74 33.05 -28.77 -2.78
N ARG A 75 33.54 -29.27 -1.63
CA ARG A 75 34.24 -28.44 -0.63
C ARG A 75 35.69 -28.23 -1.04
N GLY A 76 36.16 -26.99 -0.98
CA GLY A 76 37.55 -26.63 -1.27
C GLY A 76 37.94 -26.77 -2.74
N GLU A 77 37.00 -27.01 -3.67
CA GLU A 77 37.33 -27.18 -5.07
C GLU A 77 37.80 -25.89 -5.73
N GLN A 78 38.95 -25.98 -6.40
CA GLN A 78 39.42 -24.96 -7.31
C GLN A 78 39.08 -25.40 -8.73
N ARG A 79 38.41 -24.52 -9.47
CA ARG A 79 38.01 -24.79 -10.86
C ARG A 79 38.41 -23.61 -11.74
N GLN A 80 38.71 -23.90 -12.99
CA GLN A 80 38.97 -22.89 -14.00
C GLN A 80 37.69 -22.63 -14.78
N PHE A 81 37.31 -21.36 -14.92
CA PHE A 81 36.19 -20.93 -15.76
C PHE A 81 36.64 -19.73 -16.59
N GLY A 82 36.33 -19.69 -17.89
CA GLY A 82 36.74 -18.58 -18.76
C GLY A 82 38.23 -18.24 -18.68
N GLY A 83 39.09 -19.25 -18.49
CA GLY A 83 40.54 -19.10 -18.37
C GLY A 83 41.07 -18.63 -16.99
N ARG A 84 40.22 -18.28 -16.03
CA ARG A 84 40.61 -17.80 -14.69
C ARG A 84 40.33 -18.86 -13.61
N TRP A 85 41.17 -18.94 -12.59
CA TRP A 85 41.03 -19.89 -11.49
C TRP A 85 40.19 -19.30 -10.35
N TYR A 86 39.23 -20.08 -9.88
CA TYR A 86 38.32 -19.69 -8.80
C TYR A 86 38.31 -20.75 -7.70
N GLN A 87 38.19 -20.27 -6.47
CA GLN A 87 37.73 -21.06 -5.35
C GLN A 87 36.20 -21.09 -5.37
N VAL A 88 35.64 -22.29 -5.51
CA VAL A 88 34.20 -22.50 -5.64
C VAL A 88 33.60 -22.82 -4.28
N VAL A 89 32.46 -22.20 -3.96
CA VAL A 89 31.59 -22.59 -2.84
C VAL A 89 30.21 -22.92 -3.40
N SER A 90 29.76 -24.15 -3.15
CA SER A 90 28.46 -24.65 -3.64
C SER A 90 27.47 -24.76 -2.48
N TYR A 91 26.28 -24.21 -2.67
CA TYR A 91 25.22 -24.14 -1.67
C TYR A 91 23.96 -24.85 -2.19
N GLU A 92 23.29 -25.60 -1.32
CA GLU A 92 22.08 -26.36 -1.66
C GLU A 92 20.83 -25.59 -1.19
N THR A 93 20.02 -25.09 -2.13
CA THR A 93 18.76 -24.38 -1.82
C THR A 93 17.78 -24.38 -2.99
N ASP A 94 16.49 -24.36 -2.66
CA ASP A 94 15.38 -24.18 -3.61
C ASP A 94 15.07 -22.71 -3.90
N ALA A 95 15.75 -21.77 -3.23
CA ALA A 95 15.54 -20.35 -3.44
C ALA A 95 15.91 -19.94 -4.87
N ARG A 96 14.95 -19.30 -5.56
CA ARG A 96 15.12 -18.84 -6.95
C ARG A 96 15.59 -17.40 -7.05
N ARG A 97 15.48 -16.63 -5.96
CA ARG A 97 15.76 -15.19 -5.94
C ARG A 97 16.62 -14.84 -4.75
N SER A 98 17.49 -13.88 -4.94
CA SER A 98 18.24 -13.17 -3.92
C SER A 98 17.47 -11.93 -3.44
N LEU A 99 18.01 -11.27 -2.41
CA LEU A 99 17.56 -9.95 -2.03
C LEU A 99 17.86 -8.91 -3.11
N ALA A 100 18.97 -9.05 -3.86
CA ALA A 100 19.31 -8.17 -4.98
C ALA A 100 18.19 -8.17 -6.04
N ASP A 101 17.73 -9.35 -6.47
CA ASP A 101 16.63 -9.49 -7.43
C ASP A 101 15.33 -8.81 -6.93
N THR A 102 15.10 -8.89 -5.62
CA THR A 102 13.91 -8.29 -5.03
C THR A 102 14.02 -6.79 -4.93
N LEU A 103 15.21 -6.26 -4.59
CA LEU A 103 15.49 -4.83 -4.59
C LEU A 103 15.33 -4.21 -5.98
N ASP A 104 15.61 -4.95 -7.05
CA ASP A 104 15.46 -4.44 -8.42
C ASP A 104 14.01 -4.54 -8.93
N ALA A 105 13.12 -5.22 -8.20
CA ALA A 105 11.70 -5.31 -8.53
C ALA A 105 11.00 -3.92 -8.47
N PRO A 106 9.96 -3.71 -9.30
CA PRO A 106 9.25 -2.44 -9.36
C PRO A 106 8.37 -2.18 -8.12
N ASP A 107 7.91 -3.23 -7.44
CA ASP A 107 6.97 -3.16 -6.31
C ASP A 107 7.65 -2.67 -5.02
N PRO A 108 7.38 -1.45 -4.54
CA PRO A 108 8.01 -0.90 -3.34
C PRO A 108 7.66 -1.67 -2.06
N ALA A 109 6.41 -2.12 -1.91
CA ALA A 109 5.97 -2.81 -0.71
C ALA A 109 6.66 -4.17 -0.57
N ARG A 110 6.85 -4.87 -1.69
CA ARG A 110 7.61 -6.12 -1.74
C ARG A 110 9.08 -5.92 -1.38
N ARG A 111 9.73 -4.86 -1.88
CA ARG A 111 11.12 -4.51 -1.52
C ARG A 111 11.26 -4.33 -0.01
N VAL A 112 10.37 -3.52 0.57
CA VAL A 112 10.38 -3.21 2.01
C VAL A 112 10.10 -4.46 2.86
N ALA A 113 9.12 -5.29 2.48
CA ALA A 113 8.83 -6.56 3.16
C ALA A 113 10.05 -7.49 3.22
N ALA A 114 10.75 -7.66 2.09
CA ALA A 114 11.93 -8.51 2.05
C ALA A 114 13.04 -7.99 2.97
N LEU A 115 13.26 -6.68 3.01
CA LEU A 115 14.27 -6.07 3.88
C LEU A 115 13.90 -6.16 5.36
N ALA A 116 12.63 -5.97 5.71
CA ALA A 116 12.15 -6.18 7.08
C ALA A 116 12.37 -7.63 7.53
N ALA A 117 12.09 -8.61 6.67
CA ALA A 117 12.34 -10.03 6.96
C ALA A 117 13.84 -10.33 7.14
N VAL A 118 14.69 -9.71 6.34
CA VAL A 118 16.15 -9.84 6.41
C VAL A 118 16.71 -9.25 7.70
N LEU A 119 16.27 -8.06 8.09
CA LEU A 119 16.67 -7.44 9.36
C LEU A 119 16.26 -8.28 10.57
N ARG A 120 15.12 -8.98 10.52
CA ARG A 120 14.73 -9.93 11.56
C ARG A 120 15.57 -11.21 11.59
N ALA A 121 16.13 -11.62 10.47
CA ALA A 121 17.02 -12.78 10.39
C ALA A 121 18.46 -12.45 10.81
N TYR A 122 18.87 -11.18 10.69
CA TYR A 122 20.23 -10.70 10.90
C TYR A 122 20.86 -11.10 12.25
N PRO A 123 20.19 -10.95 13.42
CA PRO A 123 20.79 -11.34 14.70
C PRO A 123 21.21 -12.81 14.74
N GLY A 124 20.40 -13.71 14.17
CA GLY A 124 20.72 -15.13 14.08
C GLY A 124 21.91 -15.42 13.16
N TRP A 125 22.07 -14.66 12.07
CA TRP A 125 23.25 -14.76 11.21
C TRP A 125 24.52 -14.26 11.91
N ARG A 126 24.41 -13.17 12.67
CA ARG A 126 25.51 -12.60 13.43
C ARG A 126 25.98 -13.55 14.53
N GLU A 127 25.05 -14.16 15.26
CA GLU A 127 25.36 -15.23 16.22
C GLU A 127 26.00 -16.44 15.52
N ALA A 128 25.53 -16.75 14.30
CA ALA A 128 26.02 -17.90 13.56
C ALA A 128 27.45 -17.72 12.99
N ILE A 129 27.78 -16.51 12.52
CA ILE A 129 29.01 -16.23 11.77
C ILE A 129 30.03 -15.47 12.62
N GLY A 130 29.59 -14.45 13.36
CA GLY A 130 30.42 -13.57 14.19
C GLY A 130 30.27 -12.08 13.85
N PRO A 131 30.91 -11.19 14.64
CA PRO A 131 30.71 -9.74 14.60
C PRO A 131 31.29 -9.00 13.38
N GLY A 132 31.91 -9.71 12.44
CA GLY A 132 32.45 -9.16 11.18
C GLY A 132 31.62 -9.49 9.94
N LEU A 133 30.41 -10.02 10.11
CA LEU A 133 29.50 -10.35 9.01
C LEU A 133 29.07 -9.08 8.25
N VAL A 134 29.28 -9.07 6.93
CA VAL A 134 28.75 -8.04 6.01
C VAL A 134 27.95 -8.74 4.92
N PRO A 135 26.61 -8.79 5.00
CA PRO A 135 25.80 -9.44 4.00
C PRO A 135 25.46 -8.45 2.88
N LEU A 136 25.88 -8.71 1.64
CA LEU A 136 25.36 -7.98 0.49
C LEU A 136 24.02 -8.54 0.03
N PRO A 137 23.21 -7.76 -0.71
CA PRO A 137 21.92 -8.26 -1.20
C PRO A 137 22.01 -9.55 -2.03
N ALA A 138 23.09 -9.79 -2.77
CA ALA A 138 23.27 -11.03 -3.52
C ALA A 138 23.55 -12.23 -2.59
N ASP A 139 24.19 -12.01 -1.43
CA ASP A 139 24.53 -13.06 -0.45
C ASP A 139 23.28 -13.65 0.25
N ILE A 140 22.13 -12.99 0.14
CA ILE A 140 20.91 -13.34 0.84
C ILE A 140 19.92 -13.96 -0.13
N VAL A 141 19.49 -15.18 0.13
CA VAL A 141 18.49 -15.89 -0.69
C VAL A 141 17.12 -15.88 -0.02
N LEU A 142 16.08 -15.82 -0.84
CA LEU A 142 14.68 -15.73 -0.40
C LEU A 142 13.91 -16.99 -0.84
N PRO A 143 13.86 -18.03 0.02
CA PRO A 143 13.12 -19.27 -0.25
C PRO A 143 11.60 -19.08 -0.06
N GLY A 144 10.97 -18.28 -0.93
CA GLY A 144 9.51 -18.09 -0.97
C GLY A 144 8.92 -17.69 0.39
N ASP A 145 8.04 -18.53 0.94
CA ASP A 145 7.33 -18.31 2.21
C ASP A 145 8.17 -18.59 3.47
N ARG A 146 9.43 -18.99 3.30
CA ARG A 146 10.36 -19.26 4.41
C ARG A 146 11.18 -18.02 4.75
N ARG A 147 11.78 -18.03 5.95
CA ARG A 147 12.69 -16.97 6.39
C ARG A 147 13.87 -16.81 5.42
N PRO A 148 14.38 -15.58 5.21
CA PRO A 148 15.60 -15.36 4.44
C PRO A 148 16.75 -16.21 4.98
N LEU A 149 17.58 -16.72 4.08
CA LEU A 149 18.78 -17.47 4.44
C LEU A 149 20.00 -16.76 3.86
N LEU A 150 21.10 -16.81 4.60
CA LEU A 150 22.38 -16.25 4.16
C LEU A 150 23.23 -17.34 3.49
N LEU A 151 23.89 -17.02 2.38
CA LEU A 151 24.94 -17.84 1.75
C LEU A 151 26.26 -17.60 2.51
N PRO A 152 26.63 -18.46 3.47
CA PRO A 152 27.65 -18.11 4.45
C PRO A 152 29.07 -18.04 3.85
N LEU A 153 29.87 -17.17 4.45
CA LEU A 153 31.32 -17.09 4.33
C LEU A 153 31.94 -16.78 5.70
N PRO A 154 33.25 -17.07 5.88
CA PRO A 154 33.94 -16.58 7.06
C PRO A 154 34.03 -15.04 7.05
N PRO A 155 34.08 -14.38 8.23
CA PRO A 155 34.08 -12.93 8.35
C PRO A 155 35.49 -12.34 8.12
N TRP A 156 35.99 -12.37 6.88
CA TRP A 156 37.34 -11.89 6.52
C TRP A 156 37.53 -10.37 6.53
N GLY A 157 36.51 -9.60 6.92
CA GLY A 157 36.54 -8.14 6.84
C GLY A 157 36.37 -7.63 5.41
N ALA A 158 36.78 -6.39 5.16
CA ALA A 158 36.60 -5.71 3.88
C ALA A 158 37.57 -6.20 2.79
N PRO A 159 37.11 -6.38 1.54
CA PRO A 159 37.97 -6.62 0.40
C PRO A 159 39.00 -5.50 0.19
N SER A 160 40.10 -5.82 -0.47
CA SER A 160 41.12 -4.84 -0.85
C SER A 160 40.58 -3.81 -1.86
N LEU A 161 41.27 -2.68 -2.00
CA LEU A 161 40.85 -1.61 -2.91
C LEU A 161 40.70 -2.08 -4.37
N THR A 162 41.62 -2.94 -4.83
CA THR A 162 41.56 -3.54 -6.17
C THR A 162 40.29 -4.37 -6.35
N GLN A 163 39.93 -5.19 -5.36
CA GLN A 163 38.73 -6.03 -5.38
C GLN A 163 37.43 -5.22 -5.29
N LEU A 164 37.47 -4.07 -4.63
CA LEU A 164 36.36 -3.12 -4.60
C LEU A 164 36.19 -2.42 -5.95
N ALA A 165 37.30 -2.16 -6.66
CA ALA A 165 37.27 -1.56 -7.99
C ALA A 165 36.70 -2.51 -9.05
N ASP A 166 37.00 -3.81 -8.95
CA ASP A 166 36.48 -4.85 -9.84
C ASP A 166 34.97 -5.11 -9.65
N ALA A 167 34.42 -4.78 -8.47
CA ALA A 167 33.00 -4.92 -8.16
C ALA A 167 32.48 -3.69 -7.39
N PRO A 168 32.21 -2.56 -8.08
CA PRO A 168 31.84 -1.29 -7.44
C PRO A 168 30.57 -1.36 -6.57
N ALA A 169 29.69 -2.33 -6.83
CA ALA A 169 28.50 -2.58 -6.01
C ALA A 169 28.81 -2.80 -4.52
N ARG A 170 29.99 -3.35 -4.19
CA ARG A 170 30.44 -3.58 -2.81
C ARG A 170 30.68 -2.26 -2.07
N ILE A 171 31.13 -1.22 -2.79
CA ILE A 171 31.55 0.07 -2.21
C ILE A 171 30.38 0.78 -1.53
N ALA A 172 29.18 0.71 -2.09
CA ALA A 172 28.00 1.36 -1.53
C ALA A 172 27.66 0.88 -0.11
N HIS A 173 28.05 -0.35 0.25
CA HIS A 173 27.73 -0.99 1.51
C HIS A 173 28.86 -0.91 2.54
N LEU A 174 30.00 -0.29 2.20
CA LEU A 174 31.09 -0.06 3.14
C LEU A 174 30.67 0.94 4.21
N THR A 175 31.08 0.69 5.46
CA THR A 175 31.05 1.75 6.46
C THR A 175 32.00 2.88 6.06
N PRO A 176 31.75 4.12 6.49
CA PRO A 176 32.66 5.24 6.20
C PRO A 176 34.09 4.99 6.70
N GLU A 177 34.24 4.30 7.83
CA GLU A 177 35.54 3.89 8.36
C GLU A 177 36.23 2.90 7.42
N ALA A 178 35.54 1.85 6.98
CA ALA A 178 36.09 0.85 6.07
C ALA A 178 36.46 1.45 4.71
N ALA A 179 35.63 2.35 4.17
CA ALA A 179 35.92 3.09 2.95
C ALA A 179 37.16 4.01 3.05
N ARG A 180 37.51 4.45 4.27
CA ARG A 180 38.74 5.21 4.58
C ARG A 180 39.93 4.31 4.93
N GLY A 181 39.76 2.98 4.96
CA GLY A 181 40.79 2.04 5.42
C GLY A 181 41.05 2.08 6.93
N LEU A 182 40.08 2.55 7.72
CA LEU A 182 40.15 2.61 9.18
C LEU A 182 39.44 1.40 9.82
N PRO A 183 39.86 0.96 11.02
CA PRO A 183 39.17 -0.11 11.72
C PRO A 183 37.72 0.27 12.05
N PRO A 184 36.79 -0.71 12.14
CA PRO A 184 35.43 -0.45 12.54
C PRO A 184 35.40 0.16 13.94
N ARG A 185 34.65 1.27 14.09
CA ARG A 185 34.40 1.93 15.38
C ARG A 185 33.14 1.32 16.02
N ASP A 186 32.24 2.16 16.52
CA ASP A 186 30.97 1.77 17.14
C ASP A 186 29.89 1.27 16.15
N ARG A 187 30.17 1.31 14.84
CA ARG A 187 29.21 0.89 13.80
C ARG A 187 29.34 -0.60 13.52
N ASP A 188 28.22 -1.30 13.58
CA ASP A 188 28.10 -2.66 13.07
C ASP A 188 28.14 -2.64 11.52
N PRO A 189 29.16 -3.22 10.87
CA PRO A 189 29.28 -3.23 9.42
C PRO A 189 28.16 -3.96 8.70
N GLY A 190 27.65 -5.05 9.27
CA GLY A 190 26.58 -5.84 8.67
C GLY A 190 25.25 -5.10 8.70
N LEU A 191 24.94 -4.48 9.84
CA LEU A 191 23.72 -3.69 9.98
C LEU A 191 23.78 -2.40 9.14
N HIS A 192 24.96 -1.78 9.01
CA HIS A 192 25.17 -0.67 8.08
C HIS A 192 24.90 -1.09 6.62
N ALA A 193 25.46 -2.22 6.18
CA ALA A 193 25.24 -2.74 4.84
C ALA A 193 23.75 -3.03 4.56
N LEU A 194 23.03 -3.57 5.54
CA LEU A 194 21.58 -3.79 5.45
C LEU A 194 20.77 -2.49 5.46
N ALA A 195 21.19 -1.48 6.23
CA ALA A 195 20.56 -0.16 6.20
C ALA A 195 20.75 0.53 4.83
N VAL A 196 21.93 0.41 4.22
CA VAL A 196 22.16 0.85 2.82
C VAL A 196 21.25 0.09 1.86
N ALA A 197 21.13 -1.23 2.01
CA ALA A 197 20.22 -2.03 1.18
C ALA A 197 18.75 -1.60 1.36
N ALA A 198 18.34 -1.27 2.59
CA ALA A 198 17.01 -0.75 2.88
C ALA A 198 16.77 0.64 2.27
N ARG A 199 17.79 1.51 2.20
CA ARG A 199 17.67 2.79 1.47
C ARG A 199 17.39 2.59 -0.01
N ARG A 200 17.93 1.54 -0.64
CA ARG A 200 17.61 1.19 -2.04
C ARG A 200 16.15 0.86 -2.29
N CYS A 201 15.35 0.56 -1.25
CA CYS A 201 13.90 0.40 -1.39
C CYS A 201 13.20 1.73 -1.77
N PHE A 202 13.81 2.85 -1.42
CA PHE A 202 13.24 4.20 -1.53
C PHE A 202 13.98 5.08 -2.53
N GLU A 203 15.29 4.87 -2.66
CA GLU A 203 16.22 5.75 -3.37
C GLU A 203 17.01 4.95 -4.40
N ASN A 204 17.40 5.62 -5.49
CA ASN A 204 18.33 5.05 -6.46
C ASN A 204 19.76 5.23 -5.94
N LEU A 205 20.63 4.24 -6.18
CA LEU A 205 22.06 4.48 -6.06
C LEU A 205 22.45 5.48 -7.15
N PRO A 206 23.32 6.45 -6.85
CA PRO A 206 23.72 7.41 -7.86
C PRO A 206 24.60 6.75 -8.91
N ASP A 207 24.35 7.09 -10.17
CA ASP A 207 25.26 6.74 -11.26
C ASP A 207 26.58 7.50 -11.08
N GLY A 208 27.70 6.78 -11.15
CA GLY A 208 29.01 7.39 -10.98
C GLY A 208 30.16 6.43 -11.13
N ASP A 209 31.32 7.00 -11.45
CA ASP A 209 32.60 6.30 -11.43
C ASP A 209 32.90 5.72 -10.04
N THR A 210 33.54 4.55 -10.02
CA THR A 210 33.90 3.76 -8.83
C THR A 210 34.55 4.61 -7.74
N TRP A 211 35.45 5.52 -8.10
CA TRP A 211 36.16 6.36 -7.14
C TRP A 211 35.29 7.44 -6.52
N ARG A 212 34.34 7.97 -7.29
CA ARG A 212 33.34 8.91 -6.76
C ARG A 212 32.40 8.21 -5.77
N LEU A 213 32.02 6.97 -6.05
CA LEU A 213 31.24 6.16 -5.12
C LEU A 213 32.03 5.86 -3.83
N LEU A 214 33.33 5.57 -3.95
CA LEU A 214 34.21 5.37 -2.79
C LEU A 214 34.34 6.64 -1.94
N GLN A 215 34.54 7.79 -2.58
CA GLN A 215 34.57 9.08 -1.89
C GLN A 215 33.26 9.34 -1.14
N ARG A 216 32.12 9.06 -1.77
CA ARG A 216 30.80 9.20 -1.14
C ARG A 216 30.61 8.25 0.03
N ALA A 217 31.00 6.99 -0.10
CA ALA A 217 30.98 6.02 0.99
C ALA A 217 31.85 6.48 2.17
N ALA A 218 33.08 6.94 1.88
CA ALA A 218 33.98 7.51 2.87
C ALA A 218 33.42 8.77 3.55
N CYS A 219 32.53 9.53 2.89
CA CYS A 219 31.86 10.70 3.48
C CYS A 219 30.50 10.38 4.12
N ALA A 220 30.07 9.11 4.19
CA ALA A 220 28.74 8.72 4.63
C ALA A 220 27.59 9.37 3.82
N ALA A 221 27.84 9.57 2.52
CA ALA A 221 26.98 10.31 1.59
C ALA A 221 26.75 9.51 0.29
N VAL A 222 26.59 8.18 0.41
CA VAL A 222 26.37 7.28 -0.73
C VAL A 222 25.15 7.70 -1.55
N PHE A 223 24.06 8.06 -0.89
CA PHE A 223 22.84 8.57 -1.51
C PHE A 223 22.84 10.09 -1.48
N THR A 224 22.48 10.73 -2.59
CA THR A 224 22.37 12.19 -2.70
C THR A 224 20.99 12.67 -2.24
N ASP A 225 20.94 13.80 -1.52
CA ASP A 225 19.69 14.45 -1.08
C ASP A 225 18.92 15.13 -2.23
N GLU A 226 19.38 15.03 -3.48
CA GLU A 226 18.71 15.64 -4.64
C GLU A 226 17.32 15.01 -4.84
N GLN A 227 16.32 15.75 -4.37
CA GLN A 227 14.91 15.37 -4.17
C GLN A 227 14.12 14.88 -5.40
N ARG A 228 14.72 14.66 -6.57
CA ARG A 228 13.96 14.61 -7.82
C ARG A 228 13.58 13.22 -8.33
N GLU A 229 14.33 12.16 -8.05
CA GLU A 229 14.07 10.84 -8.66
C GLU A 229 14.18 9.69 -7.65
N GLY A 230 13.36 9.75 -6.60
CA GLY A 230 13.16 8.59 -5.71
C GLY A 230 12.43 7.45 -6.44
N ARG A 231 12.65 6.20 -6.02
CA ARG A 231 11.98 5.01 -6.59
C ARG A 231 10.51 4.88 -6.18
N LEU A 232 10.00 5.83 -5.41
CA LEU A 232 8.65 5.85 -4.91
C LEU A 232 7.78 6.83 -5.70
N PRO A 233 6.51 6.45 -5.96
CA PRO A 233 5.50 7.39 -6.43
C PRO A 233 5.38 8.62 -5.52
N SER A 234 4.90 9.73 -6.10
CA SER A 234 4.90 11.04 -5.43
C SER A 234 4.10 11.06 -4.13
N TRP A 235 2.97 10.35 -4.07
CA TRP A 235 2.12 10.30 -2.89
C TRP A 235 2.77 9.50 -1.75
N MET A 236 3.44 8.37 -2.04
CA MET A 236 4.09 7.54 -1.02
C MET A 236 5.18 8.30 -0.27
N ARG A 237 5.88 9.22 -0.96
CA ARG A 237 6.91 10.08 -0.36
C ARG A 237 6.36 11.05 0.70
N ARG A 238 5.04 11.30 0.69
CA ARG A 238 4.36 12.22 1.62
C ARG A 238 3.77 11.50 2.83
N VAL A 239 3.68 10.18 2.80
CA VAL A 239 3.11 9.36 3.87
C VAL A 239 4.09 9.32 5.05
N GLU A 240 3.61 9.64 6.25
CA GLU A 240 4.47 9.81 7.43
C GLU A 240 5.30 8.55 7.70
N PRO A 241 4.74 7.33 7.88
CA PRO A 241 5.56 6.16 8.20
C PRO A 241 6.69 5.89 7.20
N VAL A 242 6.44 6.19 5.91
CA VAL A 242 7.46 6.08 4.86
C VAL A 242 8.55 7.13 5.03
N ARG A 243 8.19 8.36 5.38
CA ARG A 243 9.15 9.42 5.70
C ARG A 243 9.96 9.10 6.95
N GLY A 244 9.31 8.68 8.04
CA GLY A 244 9.97 8.30 9.28
C GLY A 244 10.99 7.17 9.08
N ALA A 245 10.63 6.13 8.32
CA ALA A 245 11.57 5.06 7.96
C ALA A 245 12.77 5.57 7.14
N ARG A 246 12.55 6.47 6.18
CA ARG A 246 13.62 7.06 5.37
C ARG A 246 14.54 7.95 6.18
N GLU A 247 13.99 8.81 7.03
CA GLU A 247 14.75 9.70 7.91
C GLU A 247 15.61 8.87 8.87
N ARG A 248 15.03 7.83 9.48
CA ARG A 248 15.78 6.88 10.32
C ARG A 248 16.92 6.23 9.54
N LEU A 249 16.68 5.68 8.36
CA LEU A 249 17.73 5.08 7.53
C LEU A 249 18.83 6.07 7.12
N ARG A 250 18.47 7.34 6.86
CA ARG A 250 19.42 8.39 6.57
C ARG A 250 20.33 8.65 7.76
N ASP A 251 19.78 8.79 8.96
CA ASP A 251 20.55 9.06 10.17
C ASP A 251 21.51 7.90 10.47
N LEU A 252 21.04 6.68 10.24
CA LEU A 252 21.78 5.43 10.41
C LEU A 252 22.94 5.23 9.44
N THR A 253 22.78 5.71 8.20
CA THR A 253 23.83 5.61 7.16
C THR A 253 24.68 6.87 7.06
N GLY A 254 24.30 7.94 7.76
CA GLY A 254 24.96 9.25 7.72
C GLY A 254 26.25 9.36 8.55
N PRO A 255 26.84 10.57 8.62
CA PRO A 255 28.14 10.80 9.25
C PRO A 255 28.13 10.66 10.77
N HIS A 256 26.98 10.89 11.42
CA HIS A 256 26.79 10.78 12.87
C HIS A 256 26.10 9.48 13.30
N GLY A 257 26.19 8.42 12.47
CA GLY A 257 25.56 7.13 12.76
C GLY A 257 25.81 6.70 14.20
N THR A 258 24.71 6.46 14.92
CA THR A 258 24.70 6.06 16.34
C THR A 258 25.29 4.66 16.51
N ARG A 259 25.69 4.33 17.74
CA ARG A 259 26.10 2.97 18.12
C ARG A 259 24.88 2.05 18.12
N TRP A 260 25.01 0.85 17.57
CA TRP A 260 23.91 -0.11 17.42
C TRP A 260 24.07 -1.34 18.31
N GLY A 261 22.96 -1.85 18.82
CA GLY A 261 22.81 -3.19 19.40
C GLY A 261 21.83 -4.06 18.59
N ASP A 262 21.71 -5.33 18.97
CA ASP A 262 20.84 -6.29 18.25
C ASP A 262 19.34 -5.91 18.29
N THR A 263 18.91 -5.16 19.31
CA THR A 263 17.55 -4.60 19.41
C THR A 263 17.21 -3.63 18.28
N ASP A 264 18.21 -2.97 17.71
CA ASP A 264 18.01 -1.92 16.72
C ASP A 264 17.67 -2.48 15.33
N ALA A 265 18.12 -3.71 15.01
CA ALA A 265 17.71 -4.41 13.79
C ALA A 265 16.21 -4.74 13.81
N GLY A 266 15.69 -5.16 14.97
CA GLY A 266 14.26 -5.40 15.17
C GLY A 266 13.44 -4.11 15.04
N HIS A 267 13.83 -3.04 15.73
CA HIS A 267 13.14 -1.76 15.62
C HIS A 267 13.16 -1.17 14.21
N LEU A 268 14.24 -1.38 13.44
CA LEU A 268 14.29 -0.96 12.04
C LEU A 268 13.36 -1.82 11.18
N ALA A 269 13.30 -3.13 11.40
CA ALA A 269 12.37 -4.02 10.71
C ALA A 269 10.91 -3.62 10.95
N ASP A 270 10.56 -3.24 12.18
CA ASP A 270 9.20 -2.82 12.53
C ASP A 270 8.84 -1.48 11.89
N ALA A 271 9.76 -0.51 11.87
CA ALA A 271 9.57 0.74 11.15
C ALA A 271 9.40 0.54 9.64
N LEU A 272 10.14 -0.41 9.04
CA LEU A 272 9.96 -0.79 7.64
C LEU A 272 8.59 -1.46 7.40
N ASP A 273 8.12 -2.31 8.31
CA ASP A 273 6.80 -2.91 8.17
C ASP A 273 5.69 -1.87 8.31
N GLU A 274 5.80 -0.93 9.22
CA GLU A 274 4.85 0.19 9.33
C GLU A 274 4.81 1.00 8.03
N ALA A 275 5.99 1.37 7.50
CA ALA A 275 6.10 2.02 6.20
C ALA A 275 5.46 1.18 5.07
N ARG A 276 5.67 -0.15 5.07
CA ARG A 276 5.06 -1.05 4.08
C ARG A 276 3.54 -1.05 4.15
N HIS A 277 2.95 -1.14 5.34
CA HIS A 277 1.48 -1.08 5.47
C HIS A 277 0.94 0.26 4.98
N ALA A 278 1.67 1.34 5.24
CA ALA A 278 1.30 2.69 4.77
C ALA A 278 1.55 2.91 3.26
N MET A 279 2.14 1.95 2.54
CA MET A 279 2.23 1.95 1.07
C MET A 279 0.98 1.39 0.38
N ASP A 280 0.01 0.86 1.12
CA ASP A 280 -1.34 0.63 0.59
C ASP A 280 -2.13 1.95 0.67
N PRO A 281 -2.58 2.53 -0.46
CA PRO A 281 -3.26 3.82 -0.44
C PRO A 281 -4.57 3.79 0.35
N VAL A 282 -5.29 2.66 0.39
CA VAL A 282 -6.52 2.55 1.19
C VAL A 282 -6.19 2.59 2.67
N ALA A 283 -5.20 1.81 3.12
CA ALA A 283 -4.73 1.84 4.51
C ALA A 283 -4.21 3.24 4.91
N ALA A 284 -3.43 3.89 4.04
CA ALA A 284 -2.86 5.22 4.31
C ALA A 284 -3.95 6.28 4.46
N VAL A 285 -4.96 6.28 3.59
CA VAL A 285 -6.09 7.22 3.65
C VAL A 285 -6.96 6.96 4.89
N ARG A 286 -7.21 5.69 5.24
CA ARG A 286 -7.92 5.33 6.48
C ARG A 286 -7.17 5.79 7.72
N SER A 287 -5.85 5.65 7.74
CA SER A 287 -5.01 6.12 8.85
C SER A 287 -5.11 7.64 9.02
N LEU A 288 -5.04 8.41 7.93
CA LEU A 288 -5.22 9.88 7.99
C LEU A 288 -6.62 10.29 8.45
N ARG A 289 -7.66 9.57 7.98
CA ARG A 289 -9.04 9.78 8.44
C ARG A 289 -9.17 9.55 9.95
N ALA A 290 -8.65 8.42 10.44
CA ALA A 290 -8.68 8.05 11.86
C ALA A 290 -7.89 9.03 12.73
N ALA A 291 -6.82 9.62 12.20
CA ALA A 291 -6.05 10.69 12.86
C ALA A 291 -6.72 12.08 12.83
N GLY A 292 -7.98 12.17 12.37
CA GLY A 292 -8.72 13.44 12.33
C GLY A 292 -8.26 14.41 11.25
N SER A 293 -7.63 13.89 10.18
CA SER A 293 -7.09 14.68 9.06
C SER A 293 -7.81 14.37 7.73
N PRO A 294 -9.12 14.63 7.60
CA PRO A 294 -9.91 14.23 6.44
C PRO A 294 -9.49 14.95 5.14
N ARG A 295 -9.14 16.24 5.19
CA ARG A 295 -8.69 16.98 4.00
C ARG A 295 -7.35 16.46 3.46
N PRO A 296 -6.32 16.24 4.29
CA PRO A 296 -5.13 15.50 3.88
C PRO A 296 -5.43 14.09 3.35
N ALA A 297 -6.39 13.37 3.92
CA ALA A 297 -6.78 12.03 3.48
C ALA A 297 -7.32 12.05 2.04
N VAL A 298 -8.23 12.96 1.71
CA VAL A 298 -8.75 13.12 0.33
C VAL A 298 -7.64 13.56 -0.63
N GLY A 299 -6.78 14.50 -0.23
CA GLY A 299 -5.65 14.94 -1.06
C GLY A 299 -4.65 13.80 -1.35
N LEU A 300 -4.39 12.93 -0.37
CA LEU A 300 -3.56 11.74 -0.57
C LEU A 300 -4.23 10.74 -1.50
N ALA A 301 -5.54 10.49 -1.32
CA ALA A 301 -6.31 9.60 -2.18
C ALA A 301 -6.26 10.06 -3.63
N GLN A 302 -6.49 11.35 -3.89
CA GLN A 302 -6.41 11.93 -5.22
C GLN A 302 -5.02 11.77 -5.84
N ALA A 303 -3.95 12.02 -5.07
CA ALA A 303 -2.58 11.83 -5.55
C ALA A 303 -2.27 10.35 -5.89
N ALA A 304 -2.75 9.41 -5.08
CA ALA A 304 -2.59 7.97 -5.34
C ALA A 304 -3.40 7.51 -6.57
N LEU A 305 -4.58 8.08 -6.80
CA LEU A 305 -5.43 7.79 -7.96
C LEU A 305 -4.82 8.25 -9.29
N VAL A 306 -3.90 9.22 -9.28
CA VAL A 306 -3.14 9.61 -10.49
C VAL A 306 -2.21 8.47 -10.93
N ASP A 307 -1.56 7.80 -9.97
CA ASP A 307 -0.61 6.73 -10.27
C ASP A 307 -1.31 5.39 -10.55
N ARG A 308 -2.39 5.08 -9.81
CA ARG A 308 -3.16 3.84 -10.01
C ARG A 308 -4.64 4.05 -9.72
N PRO A 309 -5.52 3.93 -10.74
CA PRO A 309 -6.97 3.92 -10.53
C PRO A 309 -7.39 2.80 -9.57
N SER A 310 -8.25 3.11 -8.61
CA SER A 310 -8.78 2.16 -7.64
C SER A 310 -10.20 2.52 -7.25
N TYR A 311 -11.14 1.59 -7.48
CA TYR A 311 -12.55 1.77 -7.13
C TYR A 311 -12.75 1.93 -5.62
N GLU A 312 -12.10 1.06 -4.82
CA GLU A 312 -12.18 1.12 -3.35
C GLU A 312 -11.67 2.46 -2.79
N LEU A 313 -10.62 3.01 -3.40
CA LEU A 313 -10.05 4.29 -2.99
C LEU A 313 -10.96 5.47 -3.39
N LEU A 314 -11.63 5.39 -4.55
CA LEU A 314 -12.62 6.39 -4.97
C LEU A 314 -13.82 6.41 -4.02
N LEU A 315 -14.34 5.24 -3.63
CA LEU A 315 -15.43 5.14 -2.65
C LEU A 315 -15.02 5.72 -1.29
N LEU A 316 -13.85 5.34 -0.77
CA LEU A 316 -13.36 5.86 0.50
C LEU A 316 -13.17 7.38 0.47
N ALA A 317 -12.60 7.92 -0.60
CA ALA A 317 -12.42 9.37 -0.74
C ALA A 317 -13.77 10.10 -0.82
N ALA A 318 -14.76 9.53 -1.53
CA ALA A 318 -16.10 10.09 -1.60
C ALA A 318 -16.82 10.05 -0.24
N GLU A 319 -16.63 8.98 0.52
CA GLU A 319 -17.17 8.84 1.87
C GLU A 319 -16.61 9.92 2.80
N ILE A 320 -15.28 10.13 2.80
CA ILE A 320 -14.61 11.17 3.59
C ILE A 320 -15.09 12.57 3.17
N ALA A 321 -15.13 12.85 1.87
CA ALA A 321 -15.60 14.14 1.35
C ALA A 321 -17.04 14.44 1.82
N ARG A 322 -17.91 13.43 1.80
CA ARG A 322 -19.31 13.57 2.24
C ARG A 322 -19.45 13.70 3.75
N GLN A 323 -18.91 12.76 4.52
CA GLN A 323 -19.19 12.61 5.95
C GLN A 323 -18.33 13.53 6.81
N ASP A 324 -17.04 13.67 6.48
CA ASP A 324 -16.08 14.34 7.34
C ASP A 324 -15.83 15.79 6.91
N LEU A 325 -15.89 16.08 5.60
CA LEU A 325 -15.69 17.43 5.06
C LEU A 325 -16.99 18.18 4.78
N GLY A 326 -18.13 17.48 4.65
CA GLY A 326 -19.39 18.10 4.27
C GLY A 326 -19.38 18.66 2.84
N GLU A 327 -18.60 18.05 1.94
CA GLU A 327 -18.42 18.46 0.54
C GLU A 327 -19.10 17.46 -0.42
N PRO A 328 -20.45 17.46 -0.50
CA PRO A 328 -21.21 16.48 -1.27
C PRO A 328 -20.95 16.53 -2.77
N LEU A 329 -20.58 17.68 -3.34
CA LEU A 329 -20.26 17.80 -4.76
C LEU A 329 -18.92 17.17 -5.12
N GLU A 330 -17.91 17.30 -4.24
CA GLU A 330 -16.64 16.59 -4.41
C GLU A 330 -16.87 15.08 -4.32
N ALA A 331 -17.69 14.64 -3.35
CA ALA A 331 -18.08 13.23 -3.23
C ALA A 331 -18.76 12.70 -4.50
N LEU A 332 -19.73 13.45 -5.09
CA LEU A 332 -20.37 13.04 -6.35
C LEU A 332 -19.37 12.92 -7.50
N SER A 333 -18.43 13.87 -7.63
CA SER A 333 -17.40 13.81 -8.68
C SER A 333 -16.51 12.57 -8.54
N LEU A 334 -16.15 12.20 -7.31
CA LEU A 334 -15.38 10.98 -7.03
C LEU A 334 -16.18 9.70 -7.35
N LEU A 335 -17.48 9.68 -7.04
CA LEU A 335 -18.35 8.55 -7.36
C LEU A 335 -18.62 8.40 -8.85
N GLU A 336 -18.73 9.50 -9.60
CA GLU A 336 -18.82 9.45 -11.06
C GLU A 336 -17.59 8.76 -11.67
N ARG A 337 -16.39 9.08 -11.16
CA ARG A 337 -15.15 8.38 -11.55
C ARG A 337 -15.17 6.92 -11.14
N ALA A 338 -15.77 6.56 -10.00
CA ALA A 338 -15.91 5.17 -9.56
C ALA A 338 -16.83 4.37 -10.51
N VAL A 339 -17.97 4.95 -10.88
CA VAL A 339 -18.90 4.39 -11.87
C VAL A 339 -18.23 4.20 -13.23
N GLN A 340 -17.40 5.16 -13.67
CA GLN A 340 -16.64 5.02 -14.92
C GLN A 340 -15.59 3.91 -14.85
N ALA A 341 -14.96 3.72 -13.69
CA ALA A 341 -13.95 2.69 -13.49
C ALA A 341 -14.56 1.28 -13.46
N ASP A 342 -15.72 1.09 -12.83
CA ASP A 342 -16.44 -0.18 -12.81
C ASP A 342 -17.97 0.03 -12.82
N PRO A 343 -18.62 0.03 -14.01
CA PRO A 343 -20.06 0.26 -14.13
C PRO A 343 -20.95 -0.89 -13.64
N ARG A 344 -20.39 -2.03 -13.26
CA ARG A 344 -21.16 -3.22 -12.81
C ARG A 344 -21.40 -3.23 -11.31
N ARG A 345 -20.61 -2.45 -10.57
CA ARG A 345 -20.64 -2.37 -9.12
C ARG A 345 -21.67 -1.36 -8.65
N SER A 346 -22.52 -1.76 -7.71
CA SER A 346 -23.69 -0.98 -7.32
C SER A 346 -23.42 0.03 -6.20
N GLU A 347 -22.31 -0.11 -5.48
CA GLU A 347 -22.01 0.70 -4.29
C GLU A 347 -21.85 2.19 -4.64
N ALA A 348 -21.23 2.51 -5.79
CA ALA A 348 -21.10 3.89 -6.23
C ALA A 348 -22.45 4.52 -6.59
N TYR A 349 -23.34 3.76 -7.25
CA TYR A 349 -24.69 4.22 -7.59
C TYR A 349 -25.54 4.45 -6.33
N ALA A 350 -25.48 3.53 -5.36
CA ALA A 350 -26.16 3.66 -4.07
C ALA A 350 -25.71 4.93 -3.33
N ALA A 351 -24.39 5.15 -3.26
CA ALA A 351 -23.82 6.34 -2.64
C ALA A 351 -24.22 7.65 -3.37
N GLN A 352 -24.25 7.65 -4.72
CA GLN A 352 -24.73 8.79 -5.50
C GLN A 352 -26.17 9.13 -5.14
N LEU A 353 -27.05 8.12 -5.08
CA LEU A 353 -28.46 8.33 -4.77
C LEU A 353 -28.66 8.92 -3.36
N SER A 354 -27.94 8.37 -2.37
CA SER A 354 -27.95 8.87 -1.01
C SER A 354 -27.52 10.34 -0.91
N ILE A 355 -26.46 10.73 -1.61
CA ILE A 355 -25.97 12.12 -1.62
C ILE A 355 -26.99 13.05 -2.29
N ILE A 356 -27.50 12.68 -3.47
CA ILE A 356 -28.42 13.53 -4.23
C ILE A 356 -29.74 13.72 -3.46
N GLY A 357 -30.29 12.64 -2.90
CA GLY A 357 -31.50 12.71 -2.06
C GLY A 357 -31.33 13.61 -0.83
N GLY A 358 -30.14 13.62 -0.23
CA GLY A 358 -29.78 14.51 0.87
C GLY A 358 -29.64 15.98 0.44
N LEU A 359 -28.96 16.24 -0.68
CA LEU A 359 -28.74 17.58 -1.23
C LEU A 359 -30.06 18.33 -1.49
N TRP A 360 -31.08 17.64 -2.02
CA TRP A 360 -32.37 18.27 -2.33
C TRP A 360 -33.08 18.83 -1.09
N GLN A 361 -32.88 18.24 0.09
CA GLN A 361 -33.40 18.78 1.35
C GLN A 361 -32.80 20.16 1.67
N VAL A 362 -31.51 20.35 1.38
CA VAL A 362 -30.79 21.60 1.62
C VAL A 362 -31.13 22.64 0.53
N VAL A 363 -31.22 22.20 -0.73
CA VAL A 363 -31.52 23.09 -1.88
C VAL A 363 -32.94 23.67 -1.78
N GLN A 364 -33.93 22.87 -1.38
CA GLN A 364 -35.31 23.35 -1.17
C GLN A 364 -35.43 24.35 0.00
N GLY A 365 -34.48 24.34 0.94
CA GLY A 365 -34.48 25.24 2.11
C GLY A 365 -33.80 26.59 1.91
N GLY A 366 -33.01 26.80 0.85
CA GLY A 366 -32.24 28.06 0.73
C GLY A 366 -31.56 28.38 -0.60
N LEU A 367 -31.59 27.51 -1.62
CA LEU A 367 -30.84 27.72 -2.87
C LEU A 367 -31.70 27.71 -4.14
N ALA A 368 -33.04 27.66 -4.02
CA ALA A 368 -33.95 27.67 -5.17
C ALA A 368 -33.79 28.88 -6.11
N GLN A 369 -33.15 29.97 -5.66
CA GLN A 369 -32.83 31.15 -6.48
C GLN A 369 -31.39 31.17 -7.05
N ALA A 370 -30.52 30.24 -6.66
CA ALA A 370 -29.08 30.25 -6.98
C ALA A 370 -28.61 29.06 -7.84
N THR A 371 -29.47 28.09 -8.11
CA THR A 371 -29.14 26.93 -8.94
C THR A 371 -29.60 27.12 -10.38
N ASP A 372 -28.64 27.08 -11.32
CA ASP A 372 -28.97 27.03 -12.76
C ASP A 372 -29.76 25.76 -13.08
N GLY A 373 -30.78 25.87 -13.94
CA GLY A 373 -31.62 24.73 -14.35
C GLY A 373 -30.81 23.55 -14.93
N SER A 374 -29.63 23.83 -15.50
CA SER A 374 -28.71 22.80 -16.04
C SER A 374 -28.04 21.93 -14.96
N PHE A 375 -27.84 22.46 -13.76
CA PHE A 375 -27.25 21.71 -12.64
C PHE A 375 -28.28 20.77 -12.01
N ALA A 376 -29.49 21.29 -11.76
CA ALA A 376 -30.62 20.50 -11.27
C ALA A 376 -30.95 19.33 -12.21
N GLN A 377 -30.93 19.57 -13.53
CA GLN A 377 -31.15 18.53 -14.53
C GLN A 377 -30.07 17.43 -14.49
N ARG A 378 -28.78 17.79 -14.40
CA ARG A 378 -27.70 16.79 -14.30
C ARG A 378 -27.82 15.92 -13.06
N LEU A 379 -28.11 16.51 -11.89
CA LEU A 379 -28.34 15.73 -10.68
C LEU A 379 -29.51 14.75 -10.83
N ASN A 380 -30.58 15.15 -11.52
CA ASN A 380 -31.73 14.28 -11.80
C ASN A 380 -31.34 13.10 -12.69
N GLU A 381 -30.67 13.38 -13.80
CA GLU A 381 -30.22 12.35 -14.74
C GLU A 381 -29.30 11.34 -14.04
N THR A 382 -28.36 11.83 -13.22
CA THR A 382 -27.49 10.98 -12.40
C THR A 382 -28.29 10.14 -11.40
N ALA A 383 -29.27 10.71 -10.70
CA ALA A 383 -30.10 9.96 -9.75
C ALA A 383 -30.94 8.89 -10.43
N ARG A 384 -31.61 9.21 -11.55
CA ARG A 384 -32.39 8.23 -12.33
C ARG A 384 -31.51 7.10 -12.82
N ALA A 385 -30.37 7.43 -13.42
CA ALA A 385 -29.43 6.45 -13.92
C ALA A 385 -28.89 5.56 -12.80
N ALA A 386 -28.53 6.13 -11.65
CA ALA A 386 -28.07 5.38 -10.49
C ALA A 386 -29.15 4.42 -9.99
N PHE A 387 -30.38 4.89 -9.78
CA PHE A 387 -31.48 4.05 -9.30
C PHE A 387 -31.76 2.87 -10.23
N GLN A 388 -31.82 3.10 -11.54
CA GLN A 388 -32.07 2.04 -12.53
C GLN A 388 -30.96 0.99 -12.59
N ARG A 389 -29.73 1.34 -12.21
CA ARG A 389 -28.58 0.43 -12.20
C ARG A 389 -28.46 -0.39 -10.92
N LEU A 390 -29.20 -0.04 -9.87
CA LEU A 390 -29.24 -0.84 -8.65
C LEU A 390 -29.96 -2.18 -8.87
N PRO A 391 -29.52 -3.27 -8.21
CA PRO A 391 -30.32 -4.49 -8.09
C PRO A 391 -31.68 -4.23 -7.44
N ALA A 392 -32.69 -5.05 -7.74
CA ALA A 392 -34.07 -4.85 -7.28
C ALA A 392 -34.19 -4.69 -5.75
N ASP A 393 -33.42 -5.46 -4.96
CA ASP A 393 -33.43 -5.35 -3.50
C ASP A 393 -32.87 -4.00 -3.02
N GLN A 394 -31.82 -3.50 -3.67
CA GLN A 394 -31.24 -2.17 -3.37
C GLN A 394 -32.13 -1.03 -3.88
N GLN A 395 -32.87 -1.23 -4.98
CA GLN A 395 -33.89 -0.26 -5.42
C GLN A 395 -35.00 -0.11 -4.38
N ARG A 396 -35.43 -1.20 -3.73
CA ARG A 396 -36.40 -1.12 -2.62
C ARG A 396 -35.85 -0.30 -1.46
N GLU A 397 -34.62 -0.56 -1.06
CA GLU A 397 -33.94 0.16 0.03
C GLU A 397 -33.85 1.65 -0.29
N HIS A 398 -33.42 2.00 -1.50
CA HIS A 398 -33.17 3.38 -1.94
C HIS A 398 -34.38 4.09 -2.59
N ALA A 399 -35.58 3.53 -2.47
CA ALA A 399 -36.79 4.11 -3.07
C ALA A 399 -37.11 5.49 -2.48
N HIS A 400 -36.81 5.70 -1.19
CA HIS A 400 -37.01 6.96 -0.47
C HIS A 400 -36.15 8.09 -1.03
N GLU A 401 -34.86 7.83 -1.27
CA GLU A 401 -33.94 8.81 -1.82
C GLU A 401 -34.34 9.23 -3.22
N MET A 402 -34.78 8.28 -4.05
CA MET A 402 -35.30 8.58 -5.38
C MET A 402 -36.60 9.40 -5.32
N ALA A 403 -37.53 9.07 -4.41
CA ALA A 403 -38.75 9.84 -4.20
C ALA A 403 -38.45 11.29 -3.83
N ARG A 404 -37.50 11.50 -2.91
CA ARG A 404 -37.03 12.83 -2.51
C ARG A 404 -36.40 13.61 -3.65
N CYS A 405 -35.66 12.97 -4.54
CA CYS A 405 -35.14 13.63 -5.74
C CYS A 405 -36.28 14.13 -6.63
N LEU A 406 -37.30 13.32 -6.88
CA LEU A 406 -38.46 13.69 -7.71
C LEU A 406 -39.29 14.82 -7.08
N ILE A 407 -39.54 14.75 -5.76
CA ILE A 407 -40.20 15.83 -5.00
C ILE A 407 -39.36 17.11 -5.08
N GLY A 408 -38.04 16.98 -4.90
CA GLY A 408 -37.03 18.02 -5.04
C GLY A 408 -37.20 18.89 -6.27
N GLN A 409 -37.48 18.24 -7.40
CA GLN A 409 -37.55 18.83 -8.74
C GLN A 409 -38.92 19.39 -9.12
N GLY A 410 -39.95 19.19 -8.29
CA GLY A 410 -41.31 19.56 -8.66
C GLY A 410 -42.07 18.51 -9.47
N ALA A 411 -41.50 17.31 -9.68
CA ALA A 411 -42.12 16.22 -10.43
C ALA A 411 -43.13 15.43 -9.56
N TYR A 412 -44.06 16.12 -8.91
CA TYR A 412 -44.91 15.58 -7.84
C TYR A 412 -45.78 14.40 -8.28
N ALA A 413 -46.31 14.44 -9.51
CA ALA A 413 -47.11 13.34 -10.06
C ALA A 413 -46.28 12.07 -10.28
N GLU A 414 -45.06 12.21 -10.79
CA GLU A 414 -44.13 11.09 -10.97
C GLU A 414 -43.66 10.53 -9.62
N ALA A 415 -43.35 11.42 -8.67
CA ALA A 415 -43.03 11.04 -7.29
C ALA A 415 -44.16 10.24 -6.64
N ASN A 416 -45.42 10.66 -6.82
CA ASN A 416 -46.58 9.99 -6.24
C ASN A 416 -46.72 8.55 -6.79
N VAL A 417 -46.57 8.37 -8.11
CA VAL A 417 -46.59 7.04 -8.76
C VAL A 417 -45.42 6.17 -8.31
N HIS A 418 -44.21 6.75 -8.23
CA HIS A 418 -43.01 6.05 -7.76
C HIS A 418 -43.18 5.55 -6.32
N VAL A 419 -43.57 6.43 -5.41
CA VAL A 419 -43.79 6.09 -4.00
C VAL A 419 -44.90 5.05 -3.87
N HIS A 420 -46.01 5.20 -4.60
CA HIS A 420 -47.08 4.21 -4.61
C HIS A 420 -46.58 2.82 -5.04
N THR A 421 -45.73 2.76 -6.09
CA THR A 421 -45.16 1.51 -6.58
C THR A 421 -44.31 0.81 -5.52
N TRP A 422 -43.45 1.55 -4.81
CA TRP A 422 -42.52 0.99 -3.82
C TRP A 422 -43.09 0.87 -2.40
N LEU A 423 -44.31 1.38 -2.16
CA LEU A 423 -45.07 1.16 -0.92
C LEU A 423 -45.80 -0.18 -0.90
N HIS A 424 -45.90 -0.86 -2.03
CA HIS A 424 -46.56 -2.16 -2.13
C HIS A 424 -45.53 -3.26 -2.35
N ASP A 425 -45.68 -4.38 -1.65
CA ASP A 425 -44.85 -5.58 -1.89
C ASP A 425 -45.24 -6.29 -3.19
N ASP A 426 -44.52 -7.36 -3.54
CA ASP A 426 -44.78 -8.16 -4.75
C ASP A 426 -46.20 -8.79 -4.75
N GLY A 427 -46.86 -8.86 -3.58
CA GLY A 427 -48.25 -9.27 -3.39
C GLY A 427 -49.27 -8.13 -3.41
N LYS A 428 -48.85 -6.89 -3.72
CA LYS A 428 -49.65 -5.65 -3.68
C LYS A 428 -50.16 -5.28 -2.28
N THR A 429 -49.50 -5.73 -1.23
CA THR A 429 -49.82 -5.37 0.14
C THR A 429 -49.12 -4.07 0.51
N LEU A 430 -49.86 -3.12 1.08
CA LEU A 430 -49.30 -1.86 1.56
C LEU A 430 -48.35 -2.10 2.75
N MET A 431 -47.09 -1.73 2.60
CA MET A 431 -46.07 -1.77 3.64
C MET A 431 -46.16 -0.55 4.55
N TRP A 432 -47.19 -0.52 5.40
CA TRP A 432 -47.48 0.61 6.29
C TRP A 432 -46.34 0.99 7.26
N TRP A 433 -45.42 0.06 7.53
CA TRP A 433 -44.26 0.27 8.41
C TRP A 433 -43.11 1.06 7.76
N ARG A 434 -43.16 1.31 6.43
CA ARG A 434 -42.20 2.16 5.72
C ARG A 434 -42.55 3.64 5.89
N PHE A 435 -42.31 4.18 7.08
CA PHE A 435 -42.67 5.58 7.40
C PHE A 435 -41.94 6.61 6.55
N ASP A 436 -40.73 6.32 6.12
CA ASP A 436 -39.95 7.10 5.16
C ASP A 436 -40.75 7.39 3.89
N LEU A 437 -41.24 6.34 3.23
CA LEU A 437 -42.03 6.42 2.01
C LEU A 437 -43.47 6.88 2.26
N MET A 438 -44.10 6.48 3.37
CA MET A 438 -45.45 6.95 3.71
C MET A 438 -45.48 8.48 3.89
N LEU A 439 -44.44 9.04 4.52
CA LEU A 439 -44.29 10.50 4.64
C LEU A 439 -43.99 11.16 3.29
N ASP A 440 -43.16 10.55 2.43
CA ASP A 440 -43.00 11.04 1.04
C ASP A 440 -44.33 11.04 0.29
N TYR A 441 -45.15 10.00 0.48
CA TYR A 441 -46.45 9.86 -0.17
C TYR A 441 -47.42 10.96 0.27
N ALA A 442 -47.52 11.19 1.58
CA ALA A 442 -48.30 12.29 2.15
C ALA A 442 -47.83 13.65 1.59
N GLU A 443 -46.52 13.84 1.49
CA GLU A 443 -45.91 15.04 0.93
C GLU A 443 -46.26 15.25 -0.55
N THR A 444 -46.24 14.20 -1.37
CA THR A 444 -46.70 14.31 -2.77
C THR A 444 -48.17 14.69 -2.88
N PHE A 445 -49.04 14.18 -2.01
CA PHE A 445 -50.47 14.57 -2.02
C PHE A 445 -50.66 16.03 -1.63
N LEU A 446 -49.95 16.50 -0.61
CA LEU A 446 -49.99 17.90 -0.20
C LEU A 446 -49.56 18.83 -1.34
N LEU A 447 -48.45 18.50 -2.02
CA LEU A 447 -47.90 19.29 -3.13
C LEU A 447 -48.76 19.23 -4.40
N LEU A 448 -49.59 18.19 -4.57
CA LEU A 448 -50.61 18.09 -5.62
C LEU A 448 -51.95 18.74 -5.25
N GLY A 449 -52.05 19.40 -4.09
CA GLY A 449 -53.28 20.04 -3.62
C GLY A 449 -54.35 19.08 -3.07
N ARG A 450 -54.02 17.81 -2.86
CA ARG A 450 -54.94 16.77 -2.36
C ARG A 450 -54.86 16.64 -0.84
N ARG A 451 -55.29 17.68 -0.13
CA ARG A 451 -55.12 17.79 1.34
C ARG A 451 -55.78 16.67 2.12
N ASP A 452 -57.00 16.26 1.76
CA ASP A 452 -57.71 15.19 2.47
C ASP A 452 -56.94 13.86 2.43
N ALA A 453 -56.39 13.53 1.26
CA ALA A 453 -55.55 12.34 1.09
C ALA A 453 -54.24 12.47 1.88
N ALA A 454 -53.63 13.66 1.88
CA ALA A 454 -52.40 13.93 2.64
C ALA A 454 -52.63 13.77 4.16
N ALA A 455 -53.74 14.28 4.69
CA ALA A 455 -54.15 14.14 6.08
C ALA A 455 -54.41 12.66 6.45
N GLN A 456 -55.09 11.92 5.57
CA GLN A 456 -55.39 10.51 5.79
C GLN A 456 -54.12 9.67 5.92
N VAL A 457 -53.11 9.91 5.08
CA VAL A 457 -51.81 9.20 5.16
C VAL A 457 -51.06 9.59 6.44
N ALA A 458 -51.07 10.87 6.83
CA ALA A 458 -50.46 11.33 8.07
C ALA A 458 -51.07 10.68 9.33
N GLU A 459 -52.39 10.49 9.37
CA GLU A 459 -53.06 9.75 10.45
C GLU A 459 -52.59 8.29 10.54
N GLN A 460 -52.40 7.62 9.39
CA GLN A 460 -51.88 6.26 9.35
C GLN A 460 -50.45 6.19 9.89
N VAL A 461 -49.57 7.13 9.51
CA VAL A 461 -48.22 7.24 10.05
C VAL A 461 -48.25 7.48 11.56
N ARG A 462 -49.13 8.37 12.04
CA ARG A 462 -49.29 8.67 13.47
C ARG A 462 -49.78 7.46 14.27
N ALA A 463 -50.71 6.68 13.71
CA ALA A 463 -51.17 5.44 14.32
C ALA A 463 -50.06 4.38 14.36
N GLY A 464 -49.28 4.22 13.28
CA GLY A 464 -48.16 3.28 13.20
C GLY A 464 -47.02 3.60 14.17
N LEU A 465 -46.59 4.87 14.24
CA LEU A 465 -45.54 5.31 15.18
C LEU A 465 -45.94 5.13 16.66
N ARG A 466 -47.23 5.30 17.00
CA ARG A 466 -47.75 5.02 18.35
C ARG A 466 -47.63 3.53 18.70
N ARG A 467 -48.07 2.63 17.82
CA ARG A 467 -47.99 1.18 18.03
C ARG A 467 -46.54 0.70 18.23
N LEU A 468 -45.60 1.22 17.44
CA LEU A 468 -44.18 0.82 17.56
C LEU A 468 -43.51 1.36 18.83
N ARG A 469 -43.89 2.55 19.31
CA ARG A 469 -43.43 3.06 20.62
C ARG A 469 -43.89 2.17 21.76
N GLU A 470 -45.11 1.64 21.67
CA GLU A 470 -45.69 0.74 22.66
C GLU A 470 -45.03 -0.65 22.64
N ASN A 471 -44.67 -1.15 21.45
CA ASN A 471 -44.10 -2.50 21.27
C ASN A 471 -42.56 -2.59 21.37
N ARG A 472 -41.81 -1.46 21.31
CA ARG A 472 -40.32 -1.40 21.30
C ARG A 472 -39.65 -2.17 20.15
N GLU A 473 -40.32 -2.31 19.01
CA GLU A 473 -39.83 -3.10 17.87
C GLU A 473 -38.90 -2.30 16.92
N MET A 474 -38.64 -1.02 17.20
CA MET A 474 -37.79 -0.14 16.39
C MET A 474 -36.89 0.72 17.28
N ASN A 475 -35.72 1.12 16.77
CA ASN A 475 -34.77 1.94 17.51
C ASN A 475 -35.41 3.29 17.91
N ALA A 476 -35.17 3.73 19.14
CA ALA A 476 -35.74 4.97 19.68
C ALA A 476 -35.37 6.21 18.84
N ASP A 477 -34.17 6.22 18.28
CA ASP A 477 -33.68 7.32 17.43
C ASP A 477 -34.42 7.39 16.09
N GLU A 478 -34.75 6.24 15.48
CA GLU A 478 -35.52 6.16 14.22
C GLU A 478 -36.95 6.64 14.42
N ILE A 479 -37.59 6.18 15.51
CA ILE A 479 -38.94 6.63 15.91
C ILE A 479 -38.95 8.15 16.14
N HIS A 480 -37.90 8.69 16.77
CA HIS A 480 -37.78 10.12 17.00
C HIS A 480 -37.64 10.89 15.68
N GLY A 481 -36.76 10.43 14.78
CA GLY A 481 -36.54 11.03 13.46
C GLY A 481 -37.82 11.09 12.61
N HIS A 482 -38.56 9.98 12.50
CA HIS A 482 -39.84 9.96 11.80
C HIS A 482 -40.89 10.84 12.48
N GLY A 483 -40.92 10.89 13.82
CA GLY A 483 -41.81 11.75 14.58
C GLY A 483 -41.56 13.25 14.32
N MET A 484 -40.30 13.68 14.27
CA MET A 484 -39.93 15.06 13.94
C MET A 484 -40.34 15.43 12.52
N ARG A 485 -40.17 14.50 11.57
CA ARG A 485 -40.56 14.70 10.18
C ARG A 485 -42.09 14.81 10.02
N LEU A 486 -42.85 13.96 10.72
CA LEU A 486 -44.32 14.05 10.78
C LEU A 486 -44.77 15.40 11.37
N ALA A 487 -44.17 15.85 12.47
CA ALA A 487 -44.51 17.15 13.08
C ALA A 487 -44.19 18.35 12.16
N SER A 488 -43.13 18.26 11.37
CA SER A 488 -42.83 19.26 10.34
C SER A 488 -43.86 19.24 9.20
N PHE A 489 -44.31 18.05 8.79
CA PHE A 489 -45.34 17.89 7.78
C PHE A 489 -46.69 18.42 8.26
N ASP A 490 -47.10 18.08 9.49
CA ASP A 490 -48.36 18.55 10.10
C ASP A 490 -48.42 20.09 10.15
N ARG A 491 -47.29 20.76 10.47
CA ARG A 491 -47.22 22.23 10.41
C ARG A 491 -47.52 22.78 9.02
N ARG A 492 -46.92 22.20 7.97
CA ARG A 492 -47.18 22.61 6.58
C ARG A 492 -48.60 22.31 6.12
N LEU A 493 -49.21 21.24 6.63
CA LEU A 493 -50.60 20.91 6.36
C LEU A 493 -51.53 22.02 6.90
N LEU A 494 -51.24 22.53 8.10
CA LEU A 494 -52.00 23.59 8.77
C LEU A 494 -51.74 24.99 8.21
N GLU A 495 -50.50 25.31 7.82
CA GLU A 495 -50.13 26.61 7.24
C GLU A 495 -50.80 26.88 5.89
N GLY A 496 -51.25 25.83 5.18
CA GLY A 496 -51.99 25.97 3.95
C GLY A 496 -53.46 26.41 4.13
N ASP A 497 -54.01 26.37 5.35
CA ASP A 497 -55.43 26.71 5.63
C ASP A 497 -55.67 28.23 5.84
N GLY A 498 -54.68 29.07 5.53
CA GLY A 498 -54.76 30.54 5.58
C GLY A 498 -55.07 31.21 4.24
#